data_AF-A0A942S842-F1
#
_entry.id   AF-A0A942S842-F1
#
_cell.length_a   1.000
_cell.length_b   1.000
_cell.length_c   1.000
_cell.angle_alpha   90.00
_cell.angle_beta   90.00
_cell.angle_gamma   90.00
#
_symmetry.space_group_name_H-M   'P 1'
#
loop_
_entity.id
_entity.type
_entity.pdbx_description
1 polymer ?
#
loop_
_entity_poly.entity_id
_entity_poly.type
_entity_poly.pdbx_seq_one_letter_code
_entity_poly.pdbx_strand_id
1 'polypeptide(L)'
;MNTTAAPNRFQKDGVNITLDTFKADAADAVKTQIDNVNAAIADNGKVTTSVTTLKGSSASIGDRYNALETTLLTTPTPANLEPVMDFLYDIAREVDKLAGGTADAVSDTNKLKTSFGNTITSLATSYSKVISYEVEADGEFSGAYNEQRSASVPSHANWGTIFSAPPGSLNVITGSDDAARIGSLIPLLRTEFNFINSFFSNGVIKTTLQTETELDKGLALVFPVYKTILDGIQNTKTIMPPVGAVTGVYAFVDRTRGVWKAPANVSISGIVGPAATFNAGQLDNLNIDVNAGKSINAIRSFTGKGTLIYGARTLAGNDNEWRYVSVRRLFNMVEESVKKATEQFVFEPNDANTWAKVRAMISNFLTVLWRQGALAGAKPEHAFYVVCGLGVTMTA
;
A
#
# COMPACT_ATOMS: atom_id res chain seq x y z
N MET A 1 41.05 -67.07 18.24
CA MET A 1 39.77 -66.56 18.79
C MET A 1 40.05 -65.26 19.52
N ASN A 2 39.69 -64.12 18.95
CA ASN A 2 39.37 -62.94 19.76
C ASN A 2 38.21 -62.25 19.06
N THR A 3 37.03 -62.51 19.60
CA THR A 3 35.73 -62.15 19.05
C THR A 3 35.43 -60.68 19.33
N THR A 4 35.24 -59.92 18.24
CA THR A 4 34.25 -58.85 18.10
C THR A 4 34.33 -57.65 19.06
N ALA A 5 35.21 -56.69 18.77
CA ALA A 5 34.92 -55.29 19.07
C ALA A 5 34.04 -54.74 17.93
N ALA A 6 32.75 -54.53 18.20
CA ALA A 6 31.87 -53.84 17.26
C ALA A 6 32.42 -52.42 17.00
N PRO A 7 32.37 -51.88 15.77
CA PRO A 7 32.90 -50.57 15.47
C PRO A 7 32.13 -49.49 16.23
N ASN A 8 32.77 -48.84 17.21
CA ASN A 8 32.28 -47.67 17.94
C ASN A 8 32.03 -46.53 16.95
N ARG A 9 30.79 -46.35 16.50
CA ARG A 9 30.45 -45.34 15.48
C ARG A 9 29.98 -44.00 16.06
N PHE A 10 29.46 -43.97 17.30
CA PHE A 10 28.92 -42.74 17.90
C PHE A 10 29.20 -42.68 19.41
N GLN A 11 29.81 -41.59 19.88
CA GLN A 11 30.06 -41.31 21.30
C GLN A 11 29.69 -39.85 21.62
N LYS A 12 29.11 -39.60 22.81
CA LYS A 12 28.93 -38.26 23.40
C LYS A 12 29.51 -38.29 24.81
N ASP A 13 30.37 -37.31 25.14
CA ASP A 13 31.05 -37.22 26.43
C ASP A 13 31.77 -38.52 26.86
N GLY A 14 32.33 -39.24 25.89
CA GLY A 14 33.05 -40.50 26.11
C GLY A 14 32.18 -41.74 26.31
N VAL A 15 30.85 -41.62 26.22
CA VAL A 15 29.90 -42.74 26.33
C VAL A 15 29.43 -43.19 24.96
N ASN A 16 29.48 -44.50 24.68
CA ASN A 16 28.95 -45.11 23.46
C ASN A 16 27.43 -44.93 23.36
N ILE A 17 26.97 -44.37 22.24
CA ILE A 17 25.54 -44.20 21.92
C ILE A 17 25.15 -45.24 20.86
N THR A 18 24.05 -45.95 21.09
CA THR A 18 23.46 -46.90 20.14
C THR A 18 22.57 -46.18 19.12
N LEU A 19 22.38 -46.74 17.93
CA LEU A 19 21.40 -46.18 16.97
C LEU A 19 19.98 -46.14 17.58
N ASP A 20 19.68 -47.07 18.49
CA ASP A 20 18.40 -47.23 19.18
C ASP A 20 18.14 -46.11 20.22
N THR A 21 19.20 -45.42 20.67
CA THR A 21 19.12 -44.21 21.51
C THR A 21 18.86 -42.94 20.71
N PHE A 22 18.99 -42.98 19.37
CA PHE A 22 18.35 -42.00 18.50
C PHE A 22 16.87 -42.38 18.35
N LYS A 23 16.09 -42.25 19.45
CA LYS A 23 14.64 -42.40 19.38
C LYS A 23 14.04 -41.40 18.39
N ALA A 24 12.82 -41.70 17.94
CA ALA A 24 12.04 -41.12 16.85
C ALA A 24 11.74 -39.59 16.87
N ASP A 25 12.61 -38.73 17.39
CA ASP A 25 12.32 -37.32 17.70
C ASP A 25 12.60 -36.32 16.57
N ALA A 26 13.34 -36.69 15.52
CA ALA A 26 13.58 -35.76 14.39
C ALA A 26 12.38 -35.68 13.44
N ALA A 27 11.67 -36.80 13.22
CA ALA A 27 10.49 -36.85 12.36
C ALA A 27 9.31 -36.11 13.01
N ASP A 28 9.13 -36.25 14.32
CA ASP A 28 8.07 -35.55 15.07
C ASP A 28 8.35 -34.04 15.16
N ALA A 29 9.61 -33.62 15.35
CA ALA A 29 9.97 -32.19 15.37
C ALA A 29 9.78 -31.50 14.01
N VAL A 30 10.20 -32.14 12.91
CA VAL A 30 9.97 -31.64 11.55
C VAL A 30 8.47 -31.61 11.24
N LYS A 31 7.72 -32.64 11.64
CA LYS A 31 6.26 -32.66 11.48
C LYS A 31 5.59 -31.51 12.24
N THR A 32 5.98 -31.26 13.49
CA THR A 32 5.45 -30.12 14.26
C THR A 32 5.75 -28.78 13.58
N GLN A 33 6.93 -28.60 13.01
CA GLN A 33 7.25 -27.36 12.29
C GLN A 33 6.45 -27.21 10.98
N ILE A 34 6.22 -28.31 10.26
CA ILE A 34 5.32 -28.32 9.10
C ILE A 34 3.89 -27.95 9.54
N ASP A 35 3.39 -28.52 10.64
CA ASP A 35 2.07 -28.21 11.18
C ASP A 35 1.96 -26.72 11.58
N ASN A 36 3.02 -26.14 12.16
CA ASN A 36 3.07 -24.72 12.51
C ASN A 36 3.06 -23.80 11.29
N VAL A 37 3.81 -24.15 10.22
CA VAL A 37 3.79 -23.43 8.93
C VAL A 37 2.40 -23.50 8.31
N ASN A 38 1.79 -24.69 8.26
CA ASN A 38 0.42 -24.87 7.74
C ASN A 38 -0.61 -24.06 8.53
N ALA A 39 -0.49 -24.00 9.87
CA ALA A 39 -1.34 -23.17 10.70
C ALA A 39 -1.15 -21.67 10.38
N ALA A 40 0.09 -21.21 10.20
CA ALA A 40 0.38 -19.83 9.84
C ALA A 40 -0.18 -19.45 8.45
N ILE A 41 -0.10 -20.34 7.46
CA ILE A 41 -0.71 -20.15 6.14
C ILE A 41 -2.24 -20.04 6.25
N ALA A 42 -2.86 -20.91 7.05
CA ALA A 42 -4.30 -20.86 7.29
C ALA A 42 -4.72 -19.55 7.99
N ASP A 43 -3.94 -19.09 8.97
CA ASP A 43 -4.17 -17.82 9.67
C ASP A 43 -4.00 -16.61 8.75
N ASN A 44 -3.00 -16.63 7.86
CA ASN A 44 -2.85 -15.61 6.82
C ASN A 44 -4.05 -15.57 5.85
N GLY A 45 -4.63 -16.74 5.52
CA GLY A 45 -5.88 -16.84 4.76
C GLY A 45 -7.07 -16.17 5.46
N LYS A 46 -7.19 -16.33 6.78
CA LYS A 46 -8.23 -15.65 7.60
C LYS A 46 -8.05 -14.14 7.58
N VAL A 47 -6.82 -13.65 7.82
CA VAL A 47 -6.50 -12.21 7.75
C VAL A 47 -6.77 -11.64 6.36
N THR A 48 -6.41 -12.36 5.30
CA THR A 48 -6.68 -11.96 3.91
C THR A 48 -8.18 -11.86 3.63
N THR A 49 -8.98 -12.75 4.22
CA THR A 49 -10.44 -12.70 4.13
C THR A 49 -10.99 -11.45 4.82
N SER A 50 -10.54 -11.15 6.06
CA SER A 50 -10.91 -9.91 6.76
C SER A 50 -10.53 -8.66 5.98
N VAL A 51 -9.32 -8.60 5.42
CA VAL A 51 -8.88 -7.49 4.56
C VAL A 51 -9.79 -7.32 3.33
N THR A 52 -10.21 -8.44 2.73
CA THR A 52 -11.10 -8.43 1.55
C THR A 52 -12.49 -7.93 1.92
N THR A 53 -13.05 -8.39 3.05
CA THR A 53 -14.32 -7.89 3.59
C THR A 53 -14.26 -6.39 3.85
N LEU A 54 -13.20 -5.93 4.54
CA LEU A 54 -13.02 -4.53 4.89
C LEU A 54 -12.86 -3.66 3.66
N LYS A 55 -12.01 -4.00 2.69
CA LYS A 55 -11.83 -3.15 1.49
C LYS A 55 -13.00 -3.23 0.50
N GLY A 56 -13.76 -4.32 0.50
CA GLY A 56 -14.82 -4.56 -0.48
C GLY A 56 -14.29 -4.50 -1.93
N SER A 57 -14.97 -3.74 -2.79
CA SER A 57 -14.55 -3.52 -4.17
C SER A 57 -13.36 -2.55 -4.33
N SER A 58 -12.95 -1.86 -3.27
CA SER A 58 -11.84 -0.92 -3.31
C SER A 58 -10.48 -1.62 -3.40
N ALA A 59 -9.48 -0.91 -3.91
CA ALA A 59 -8.11 -1.44 -4.03
C ALA A 59 -7.48 -1.67 -2.65
N SER A 60 -7.76 -0.80 -1.68
CA SER A 60 -7.31 -0.92 -0.29
C SER A 60 -8.38 -0.47 0.72
N ILE A 61 -8.16 -0.75 2.01
CA ILE A 61 -8.96 -0.24 3.15
C ILE A 61 -8.95 1.29 3.16
N GLY A 62 -7.79 1.90 2.87
CA GLY A 62 -7.63 3.34 2.71
C GLY A 62 -8.50 3.92 1.60
N ASP A 63 -8.53 3.27 0.43
CA ASP A 63 -9.36 3.73 -0.69
C ASP A 63 -10.85 3.64 -0.39
N ARG A 64 -11.28 2.64 0.38
CA ARG A 64 -12.68 2.54 0.85
C ARG A 64 -13.03 3.67 1.82
N TYR A 65 -12.18 3.96 2.80
CA TYR A 65 -12.39 5.11 3.69
C TYR A 65 -12.48 6.42 2.91
N ASN A 66 -11.52 6.65 2.01
CA ASN A 66 -11.48 7.87 1.19
C ASN A 66 -12.74 8.04 0.34
N ALA A 67 -13.29 6.94 -0.19
CA ALA A 67 -14.55 6.98 -0.94
C ALA A 67 -15.73 7.40 -0.05
N LEU A 68 -15.87 6.80 1.14
CA LEU A 68 -16.93 7.15 2.09
C LEU A 68 -16.80 8.60 2.58
N GLU A 69 -15.58 9.03 2.89
CA GLU A 69 -15.29 10.40 3.30
C GLU A 69 -15.54 11.41 2.18
N THR A 70 -15.27 11.06 0.92
CA THR A 70 -15.58 11.91 -0.24
C THR A 70 -17.10 12.13 -0.37
N THR A 71 -17.89 11.07 -0.18
CA THR A 71 -19.35 11.18 -0.14
C THR A 71 -19.81 12.09 1.00
N LEU A 72 -19.24 11.94 2.19
CA LEU A 72 -19.56 12.78 3.36
C LEU A 72 -19.18 14.25 3.15
N LEU A 73 -18.01 14.54 2.57
CA LEU A 73 -17.57 15.89 2.23
C LEU A 73 -18.49 16.55 1.21
N THR A 74 -18.99 15.78 0.25
CA THR A 74 -19.87 16.29 -0.82
C THR A 74 -21.29 16.55 -0.30
N THR A 75 -21.76 15.77 0.68
CA THR A 75 -23.10 15.88 1.24
C THR A 75 -23.06 15.57 2.74
N PRO A 76 -22.70 16.57 3.58
CA PRO A 76 -22.49 16.39 5.02
C PRO A 76 -23.83 16.26 5.75
N THR A 77 -24.31 15.03 5.87
CA THR A 77 -25.58 14.69 6.55
C THR A 77 -25.36 13.55 7.53
N PRO A 78 -26.16 13.45 8.61
CA PRO A 78 -26.08 12.33 9.56
C PRO A 78 -26.12 10.96 8.87
N ALA A 79 -26.98 10.79 7.86
CA ALA A 79 -27.11 9.56 7.09
C ALA A 79 -25.84 9.17 6.30
N ASN A 80 -25.05 10.15 5.86
CA ASN A 80 -23.77 9.89 5.19
C ASN A 80 -22.60 9.73 6.18
N LEU A 81 -22.75 10.16 7.44
CA LEU A 81 -21.78 9.94 8.51
C LEU A 81 -21.84 8.50 9.02
N GLU A 82 -23.05 7.93 9.13
CA GLU A 82 -23.28 6.56 9.60
C GLU A 82 -22.37 5.52 8.89
N PRO A 83 -22.28 5.45 7.54
CA PRO A 83 -21.37 4.51 6.88
C PRO A 83 -19.89 4.70 7.18
N VAL A 84 -19.44 5.93 7.46
CA VAL A 84 -18.05 6.21 7.86
C VAL A 84 -17.78 5.62 9.23
N MET A 85 -18.70 5.83 10.17
CA MET A 85 -18.60 5.32 11.54
C MET A 85 -18.69 3.80 11.59
N ASP A 86 -19.66 3.21 10.88
CA ASP A 86 -19.82 1.76 10.78
C ASP A 86 -18.55 1.12 10.19
N PHE A 87 -17.96 1.72 9.16
CA PHE A 87 -16.71 1.23 8.60
C PHE A 87 -15.52 1.28 9.58
N LEU A 88 -15.43 2.31 10.43
CA LEU A 88 -14.42 2.34 11.50
C LEU A 88 -14.65 1.20 12.50
N TYR A 89 -15.91 0.93 12.87
CA TYR A 89 -16.25 -0.17 13.77
C TYR A 89 -16.07 -1.54 13.14
N ASP A 90 -16.31 -1.70 11.84
CA ASP A 90 -16.02 -2.93 11.10
C ASP A 90 -14.55 -3.35 11.26
N ILE A 91 -13.62 -2.40 11.25
CA ILE A 91 -12.20 -2.69 11.50
C ILE A 91 -12.02 -3.25 12.93
N ALA A 92 -12.67 -2.68 13.94
CA ALA A 92 -12.61 -3.22 15.30
C ALA A 92 -13.22 -4.63 15.39
N ARG A 93 -14.38 -4.84 14.76
CA ARG A 93 -15.07 -6.14 14.70
C ARG A 93 -14.20 -7.22 14.06
N GLU A 94 -13.52 -6.90 12.96
CA GLU A 94 -12.63 -7.85 12.28
C GLU A 94 -11.37 -8.15 13.10
N VAL A 95 -10.76 -7.16 13.76
CA VAL A 95 -9.63 -7.43 14.68
C VAL A 95 -10.09 -8.28 15.87
N ASP A 96 -11.25 -7.98 16.44
CA ASP A 96 -11.86 -8.73 17.55
C ASP A 96 -12.09 -10.19 17.19
N LYS A 97 -12.71 -10.41 16.02
CA LYS A 97 -13.00 -11.71 15.45
C LYS A 97 -11.72 -12.53 15.26
N LEU A 98 -10.67 -11.92 14.69
CA LEU A 98 -9.38 -12.56 14.47
C LEU A 98 -8.66 -12.90 15.79
N ALA A 99 -8.72 -12.03 16.79
CA ALA A 99 -8.08 -12.24 18.09
C ALA A 99 -8.86 -13.17 19.03
N GLY A 100 -10.17 -13.30 18.82
CA GLY A 100 -11.11 -13.93 19.74
C GLY A 100 -11.12 -15.46 19.73
N GLY A 101 -12.28 -16.02 20.08
CA GLY A 101 -12.54 -17.47 20.16
C GLY A 101 -13.42 -18.03 19.05
N THR A 102 -13.73 -17.24 18.02
CA THR A 102 -14.61 -17.67 16.91
C THR A 102 -13.92 -18.66 15.97
N ALA A 103 -14.66 -19.32 15.08
CA ALA A 103 -14.09 -20.21 14.05
C ALA A 103 -13.10 -19.48 13.11
N ASP A 104 -13.29 -18.17 12.96
CA ASP A 104 -12.46 -17.31 12.13
C ASP A 104 -11.27 -16.71 12.89
N ALA A 105 -11.12 -17.01 14.19
CA ALA A 105 -9.97 -16.58 14.97
C ALA A 105 -8.69 -17.27 14.50
N VAL A 106 -7.56 -16.57 14.58
CA VAL A 106 -6.25 -17.16 14.27
C VAL A 106 -5.86 -18.21 15.30
N SER A 107 -5.00 -19.15 14.92
CA SER A 107 -4.40 -20.09 15.86
C SER A 107 -3.52 -19.35 16.87
N ASP A 108 -3.48 -19.84 18.12
CA ASP A 108 -2.54 -19.32 19.12
C ASP A 108 -1.20 -20.06 19.14
N THR A 109 -1.06 -21.10 18.30
CA THR A 109 0.17 -21.90 18.18
C THR A 109 1.40 -21.03 17.92
N ASN A 110 1.21 -19.93 17.17
CA ASN A 110 2.27 -19.01 16.76
C ASN A 110 2.18 -17.63 17.44
N LYS A 111 1.48 -17.52 18.59
CA LYS A 111 1.31 -16.29 19.38
C LYS A 111 0.64 -15.12 18.64
N LEU A 112 -0.04 -15.40 17.52
CA LEU A 112 -0.76 -14.36 16.77
C LEU A 112 -1.90 -13.75 17.59
N LYS A 113 -2.63 -14.54 18.40
CA LYS A 113 -3.65 -14.00 19.31
C LYS A 113 -3.07 -13.01 20.30
N THR A 114 -1.90 -13.31 20.87
CA THR A 114 -1.20 -12.38 21.78
C THR A 114 -0.84 -11.08 21.06
N SER A 115 -0.29 -11.16 19.85
CA SER A 115 0.04 -9.96 19.06
C SER A 115 -1.19 -9.13 18.69
N PHE A 116 -2.29 -9.78 18.32
CA PHE A 116 -3.54 -9.09 17.99
C PHE A 116 -4.17 -8.50 19.25
N GLY A 117 -4.09 -9.17 20.39
CA GLY A 117 -4.45 -8.61 21.68
C GLY A 117 -3.68 -7.32 22.01
N ASN A 118 -2.37 -7.28 21.76
CA ASN A 118 -1.57 -6.05 21.95
C ASN A 118 -1.97 -4.94 20.95
N THR A 119 -2.35 -5.34 19.73
CA THR A 119 -2.89 -4.41 18.72
C THR A 119 -4.22 -3.83 19.19
N ILE A 120 -5.11 -4.65 19.75
CA ILE A 120 -6.39 -4.22 20.36
C ILE A 120 -6.12 -3.21 21.49
N THR A 121 -5.18 -3.49 22.38
CA THR A 121 -4.81 -2.55 23.46
C THR A 121 -4.36 -1.20 22.90
N SER A 122 -3.60 -1.19 21.80
CA SER A 122 -3.16 0.05 21.14
C SER A 122 -4.31 0.79 20.47
N LEU A 123 -5.25 0.06 19.88
CA LEU A 123 -6.43 0.60 19.20
C LEU A 123 -7.47 1.15 20.19
N ALA A 124 -7.58 0.59 21.40
CA ALA A 124 -8.59 0.97 22.40
C ALA A 124 -8.61 2.49 22.69
N THR A 125 -7.45 3.14 22.74
CA THR A 125 -7.36 4.59 22.93
C THR A 125 -7.97 5.39 21.77
N SER A 126 -7.76 4.95 20.53
CA SER A 126 -8.31 5.60 19.34
C SER A 126 -9.82 5.37 19.26
N TYR A 127 -10.28 4.14 19.48
CA TYR A 127 -11.70 3.83 19.52
C TYR A 127 -12.44 4.52 20.66
N SER A 128 -11.80 4.74 21.82
CA SER A 128 -12.39 5.56 22.88
C SER A 128 -12.74 6.96 22.38
N LYS A 129 -11.91 7.58 21.53
CA LYS A 129 -12.21 8.89 20.95
C LYS A 129 -13.29 8.81 19.89
N VAL A 130 -13.21 7.82 18.99
CA VAL A 130 -14.23 7.61 17.94
C VAL A 130 -15.61 7.44 18.58
N ILE A 131 -15.70 6.65 19.65
CA ILE A 131 -16.96 6.46 20.40
C ILE A 131 -17.40 7.78 21.05
N SER A 132 -16.50 8.53 21.69
CA SER A 132 -16.84 9.85 22.22
C SER A 132 -17.34 10.83 21.14
N TYR A 133 -16.78 10.80 19.94
CA TYR A 133 -17.24 11.61 18.82
C TYR A 133 -18.64 11.20 18.36
N GLU A 134 -18.94 9.90 18.35
CA GLU A 134 -20.28 9.39 18.02
C GLU A 134 -21.32 9.81 19.05
N VAL A 135 -20.99 9.67 20.34
CA VAL A 135 -21.86 10.10 21.46
C VAL A 135 -22.13 11.60 21.41
N GLU A 136 -21.13 12.40 21.04
CA GLU A 136 -21.30 13.83 20.85
C GLU A 136 -22.16 14.16 19.63
N ALA A 137 -21.98 13.44 18.51
CA ALA A 137 -22.77 13.62 17.30
C ALA A 137 -24.26 13.31 17.55
N ASP A 138 -24.57 12.22 18.25
CA ASP A 138 -25.95 11.84 18.63
C ASP A 138 -26.64 12.91 19.49
N GLY A 139 -25.89 13.56 20.38
CA GLY A 139 -26.41 14.63 21.24
C GLY A 139 -26.54 16.01 20.57
N GLU A 140 -25.72 16.30 19.57
CA GLU A 140 -25.64 17.63 18.95
C GLU A 140 -26.49 17.77 17.67
N PHE A 141 -26.74 16.68 16.94
CA PHE A 141 -27.42 16.77 15.65
C PHE A 141 -28.92 17.05 15.77
N SER A 142 -29.42 17.87 14.85
CA SER A 142 -30.84 18.23 14.80
C SER A 142 -31.71 17.13 14.19
N GLY A 143 -31.13 16.27 13.35
CA GLY A 143 -31.79 15.10 12.75
C GLY A 143 -31.55 13.80 13.53
N ALA A 144 -32.33 12.76 13.22
CA ALA A 144 -32.12 11.42 13.80
C ALA A 144 -30.77 10.84 13.32
N TYR A 145 -29.93 10.44 14.26
CA TYR A 145 -28.67 9.76 14.03
C TYR A 145 -28.75 8.35 14.63
N ASN A 146 -28.34 7.33 13.88
CA ASN A 146 -28.28 5.96 14.40
C ASN A 146 -26.86 5.62 14.81
N GLU A 147 -26.65 5.33 16.10
CA GLU A 147 -25.35 4.95 16.62
C GLU A 147 -24.89 3.58 16.09
N GLN A 148 -23.75 3.56 15.40
CA GLN A 148 -23.22 2.39 14.70
C GLN A 148 -22.41 1.46 15.62
N ARG A 149 -21.91 1.94 16.77
CA ARG A 149 -21.16 1.08 17.73
C ARG A 149 -21.96 -0.13 18.22
N SER A 150 -23.29 0.00 18.23
CA SER A 150 -24.21 -0.99 18.82
C SER A 150 -24.40 -2.22 17.92
N ALA A 151 -24.05 -2.11 16.64
CA ALA A 151 -24.06 -3.23 15.71
C ALA A 151 -22.87 -4.16 15.99
N SER A 152 -23.17 -5.39 16.43
CA SER A 152 -22.21 -6.46 16.75
C SER A 152 -20.99 -5.98 17.54
N VAL A 153 -21.17 -5.76 18.84
CA VAL A 153 -20.17 -5.16 19.73
C VAL A 153 -18.89 -6.03 19.86
N PRO A 154 -17.69 -5.47 19.60
CA PRO A 154 -16.41 -6.12 19.89
C PRO A 154 -16.31 -6.54 21.36
N SER A 155 -15.81 -7.76 21.62
CA SER A 155 -15.94 -8.42 22.94
C SER A 155 -14.62 -8.90 23.55
N HIS A 156 -13.50 -8.79 22.83
CA HIS A 156 -12.18 -9.18 23.30
C HIS A 156 -11.79 -8.37 24.55
N ALA A 157 -11.28 -9.05 25.58
CA ALA A 157 -11.00 -8.47 26.90
C ALA A 157 -10.12 -7.21 26.86
N ASN A 158 -9.18 -7.15 25.90
CA ASN A 158 -8.26 -6.01 25.76
C ASN A 158 -8.93 -4.71 25.27
N TRP A 159 -10.18 -4.76 24.79
CA TRP A 159 -10.96 -3.53 24.57
C TRP A 159 -11.38 -2.87 25.89
N GLY A 160 -11.32 -3.59 27.01
CA GLY A 160 -11.85 -3.14 28.29
C GLY A 160 -13.36 -2.97 28.20
N THR A 161 -13.86 -1.82 28.66
CA THR A 161 -15.30 -1.54 28.70
C THR A 161 -15.74 -0.49 27.69
N ILE A 162 -14.87 -0.02 26.79
CA ILE A 162 -15.14 1.16 25.96
C ILE A 162 -16.38 1.01 25.06
N PHE A 163 -16.70 -0.21 24.62
CA PHE A 163 -17.89 -0.46 23.81
C PHE A 163 -19.15 -0.73 24.65
N SER A 164 -19.02 -1.37 25.81
CA SER A 164 -20.15 -1.70 26.70
C SER A 164 -20.54 -0.54 27.63
N ALA A 165 -19.60 0.33 27.94
CA ALA A 165 -19.75 1.52 28.78
C ALA A 165 -19.05 2.68 28.04
N PRO A 166 -19.72 3.29 27.05
CA PRO A 166 -19.11 4.27 26.18
C PRO A 166 -18.62 5.49 26.97
N PRO A 167 -17.44 6.04 26.64
CA PRO A 167 -16.99 7.32 27.19
C PRO A 167 -17.95 8.44 26.80
N GLY A 168 -18.00 9.49 27.63
CA GLY A 168 -18.81 10.68 27.34
C GLY A 168 -18.25 11.53 26.20
N SER A 169 -19.01 12.55 25.82
CA SER A 169 -18.61 13.58 24.83
C SER A 169 -17.28 14.26 25.20
N LEU A 170 -16.49 14.61 24.17
CA LEU A 170 -15.25 15.38 24.32
C LEU A 170 -15.44 16.88 24.07
N ASN A 171 -16.62 17.31 23.65
CA ASN A 171 -16.96 18.70 23.29
C ASN A 171 -16.02 19.27 22.22
N VAL A 172 -15.79 18.51 21.14
CA VAL A 172 -14.90 18.87 20.03
C VAL A 172 -15.64 19.19 18.73
N ILE A 173 -16.93 18.87 18.62
CA ILE A 173 -17.77 19.15 17.47
C ILE A 173 -18.23 20.61 17.55
N THR A 174 -18.01 21.36 16.47
CA THR A 174 -18.36 22.79 16.41
C THR A 174 -19.11 23.11 15.13
N GLY A 175 -20.14 23.95 15.19
CA GLY A 175 -20.88 24.41 14.03
C GLY A 175 -22.27 24.91 14.40
N SER A 176 -22.85 25.76 13.54
CA SER A 176 -24.19 26.31 13.74
C SER A 176 -25.31 25.39 13.22
N ASP A 177 -24.97 24.43 12.37
CA ASP A 177 -25.87 23.43 11.80
C ASP A 177 -25.15 22.08 11.66
N ASP A 178 -25.91 21.03 11.35
CA ASP A 178 -25.38 19.66 11.27
C ASP A 178 -24.29 19.52 10.19
N ALA A 179 -24.40 20.25 9.08
CA ALA A 179 -23.40 20.23 8.01
C ALA A 179 -22.05 20.80 8.50
N ALA A 180 -22.07 21.93 9.19
CA ALA A 180 -20.88 22.55 9.78
C ALA A 180 -20.27 21.67 10.89
N ARG A 181 -21.11 21.08 11.73
CA ARG A 181 -20.69 20.13 12.78
C ARG A 181 -20.00 18.90 12.19
N ILE A 182 -20.60 18.27 11.18
CA ILE A 182 -19.98 17.16 10.43
C ILE A 182 -18.67 17.61 9.78
N GLY A 183 -18.63 18.82 9.22
CA GLY A 183 -17.41 19.41 8.66
C GLY A 183 -16.25 19.50 9.67
N SER A 184 -16.55 19.84 10.93
CA SER A 184 -15.55 19.86 12.01
C SER A 184 -15.08 18.46 12.44
N LEU A 185 -15.93 17.44 12.28
CA LEU A 185 -15.67 16.07 12.69
C LEU A 185 -14.80 15.30 11.68
N ILE A 186 -14.97 15.53 10.37
CA ILE A 186 -14.22 14.86 9.30
C ILE A 186 -12.69 14.82 9.54
N PRO A 187 -11.98 15.93 9.82
CA PRO A 187 -10.54 15.88 10.06
C PRO A 187 -10.14 15.07 11.31
N LEU A 188 -11.00 15.01 12.33
CA LEU A 188 -10.79 14.19 13.53
C LEU A 188 -10.91 12.70 13.18
N LEU A 189 -11.98 12.31 12.47
CA LEU A 189 -12.17 10.94 12.01
C LEU A 189 -11.06 10.48 11.08
N ARG A 190 -10.58 11.34 10.19
CA ARG A 190 -9.43 11.03 9.31
C ARG A 190 -8.17 10.76 10.12
N THR A 191 -7.94 11.52 11.19
CA THR A 191 -6.78 11.34 12.06
C THR A 191 -6.84 9.99 12.76
N GLU A 192 -8.00 9.65 13.34
CA GLU A 192 -8.20 8.37 14.00
C GLU A 192 -8.18 7.19 13.00
N PHE A 193 -8.76 7.33 11.82
CA PHE A 193 -8.67 6.33 10.74
C PHE A 193 -7.22 6.04 10.36
N ASN A 194 -6.38 7.07 10.15
CA ASN A 194 -4.98 6.87 9.80
C ASN A 194 -4.22 6.09 10.88
N PHE A 195 -4.51 6.37 12.14
CA PHE A 195 -3.96 5.62 13.27
C PHE A 195 -4.44 4.17 13.26
N ILE A 196 -5.75 3.95 13.20
CA ILE A 196 -6.38 2.62 13.17
C ILE A 196 -5.84 1.78 12.00
N ASN A 197 -5.83 2.34 10.80
CA ASN A 197 -5.35 1.66 9.59
C ASN A 197 -3.86 1.31 9.68
N SER A 198 -3.03 2.17 10.29
CA SER A 198 -1.62 1.88 10.53
C SER A 198 -1.43 0.70 11.49
N PHE A 199 -2.18 0.66 12.60
CA PHE A 199 -2.13 -0.43 13.57
C PHE A 199 -2.71 -1.73 13.02
N PHE A 200 -3.77 -1.67 12.23
CA PHE A 200 -4.30 -2.84 11.53
C PHE A 200 -3.27 -3.39 10.52
N SER A 201 -2.72 -2.52 9.68
CA SER A 201 -1.74 -2.92 8.66
C SER A 201 -0.46 -3.49 9.27
N ASN A 202 0.07 -2.87 10.33
CA ASN A 202 1.32 -3.30 10.94
C ASN A 202 1.13 -4.42 11.97
N GLY A 203 0.14 -4.29 12.87
CA GLY A 203 -0.10 -5.20 13.98
C GLY A 203 -0.79 -6.50 13.57
N VAL A 204 -1.66 -6.44 12.55
CA VAL A 204 -2.40 -7.61 12.06
C VAL A 204 -1.78 -8.16 10.78
N ILE A 205 -1.82 -7.40 9.68
CA ILE A 205 -1.43 -7.89 8.35
C ILE A 205 0.07 -8.25 8.32
N LYS A 206 0.93 -7.28 8.65
CA LYS A 206 2.38 -7.47 8.56
C LYS A 206 2.89 -8.51 9.55
N THR A 207 2.41 -8.51 10.81
CA THR A 207 2.80 -9.53 11.80
C THR A 207 2.47 -10.93 11.32
N THR A 208 1.30 -11.14 10.71
CA THR A 208 0.88 -12.44 10.20
C THR A 208 1.81 -12.93 9.09
N LEU A 209 2.07 -12.09 8.10
CA LEU A 209 3.00 -12.38 7.00
C LEU A 209 4.43 -12.65 7.49
N GLN A 210 4.89 -11.88 8.48
CA GLN A 210 6.21 -12.08 9.08
C GLN A 210 6.27 -13.41 9.83
N THR A 211 5.23 -13.77 10.58
CA THR A 211 5.16 -15.04 11.31
C THR A 211 5.23 -16.23 10.36
N GLU A 212 4.45 -16.21 9.27
CA GLU A 212 4.51 -17.22 8.22
C GLU A 212 5.93 -17.32 7.62
N THR A 213 6.52 -16.18 7.27
CA THR A 213 7.86 -16.10 6.68
C THR A 213 8.95 -16.66 7.61
N GLU A 214 8.90 -16.34 8.91
CA GLU A 214 9.91 -16.80 9.86
C GLU A 214 9.77 -18.29 10.17
N LEU A 215 8.55 -18.82 10.20
CA LEU A 215 8.32 -20.27 10.35
C LEU A 215 8.79 -21.04 9.11
N ASP A 216 8.54 -20.51 7.90
CA ASP A 216 9.01 -21.09 6.65
C ASP A 216 10.55 -21.16 6.58
N LYS A 217 11.22 -20.05 6.92
CA LYS A 217 12.69 -20.02 7.05
C LYS A 217 13.20 -21.01 8.10
N GLY A 218 12.50 -21.11 9.23
CA GLY A 218 12.82 -22.07 10.29
C GLY A 218 12.75 -23.51 9.78
N LEU A 219 11.71 -23.85 9.02
CA LEU A 219 11.56 -25.17 8.39
C LEU A 219 12.66 -25.44 7.35
N ALA A 220 13.05 -24.43 6.57
CA ALA A 220 14.16 -24.58 5.62
C ALA A 220 15.52 -24.80 6.31
N LEU A 221 15.73 -24.27 7.53
CA LEU A 221 16.96 -24.45 8.29
C LEU A 221 17.13 -25.88 8.81
N VAL A 222 16.04 -26.46 9.32
CA VAL A 222 16.00 -27.77 9.98
C VAL A 222 15.72 -28.93 9.04
N PHE A 223 15.12 -28.67 7.87
CA PHE A 223 14.81 -29.69 6.86
C PHE A 223 15.50 -29.40 5.51
N PRO A 224 16.74 -29.89 5.30
CA PRO A 224 17.54 -29.58 4.11
C PRO A 224 16.91 -29.99 2.77
N VAL A 225 16.08 -31.06 2.76
CA VAL A 225 15.36 -31.48 1.54
C VAL A 225 14.34 -30.43 1.13
N TYR A 226 13.58 -29.88 2.08
CA TYR A 226 12.66 -28.78 1.81
C TYR A 226 13.39 -27.56 1.26
N LYS A 227 14.51 -27.17 1.86
CA LYS A 227 15.36 -26.10 1.33
C LYS A 227 15.83 -26.38 -0.10
N THR A 228 16.29 -27.59 -0.39
CA THR A 228 16.77 -27.95 -1.74
C THR A 228 15.65 -27.88 -2.77
N ILE A 229 14.42 -28.28 -2.39
CA ILE A 229 13.24 -28.15 -3.24
C ILE A 229 12.91 -26.67 -3.47
N LEU A 230 12.89 -25.85 -2.42
CA LEU A 230 12.67 -24.40 -2.53
C LEU A 230 13.71 -23.75 -3.44
N ASP A 231 15.00 -24.06 -3.24
CA ASP A 231 16.09 -23.56 -4.07
C ASP A 231 15.90 -23.99 -5.53
N GLY A 232 15.48 -25.24 -5.79
CA GLY A 232 15.16 -25.73 -7.14
C GLY A 232 14.01 -24.96 -7.79
N ILE A 233 12.93 -24.71 -7.06
CA ILE A 233 11.77 -23.93 -7.52
C ILE A 233 12.19 -22.48 -7.79
N GLN A 234 12.90 -21.84 -6.87
CA GLN A 234 13.37 -20.45 -7.02
C GLN A 234 14.36 -20.28 -8.18
N ASN A 235 15.16 -21.31 -8.47
CA ASN A 235 16.05 -21.33 -9.62
C ASN A 235 15.36 -21.72 -10.93
N THR A 236 14.07 -22.05 -10.89
CA THR A 236 13.26 -22.25 -12.09
C THR A 236 12.92 -20.87 -12.67
N LYS A 237 13.39 -20.61 -13.89
CA LYS A 237 13.20 -19.33 -14.57
C LYS A 237 11.82 -19.29 -15.21
N THR A 238 10.94 -18.43 -14.71
CA THR A 238 9.63 -18.17 -15.33
C THR A 238 9.68 -16.90 -16.17
N ILE A 239 9.09 -16.95 -17.36
CA ILE A 239 8.95 -15.76 -18.21
C ILE A 239 7.84 -14.88 -17.63
N MET A 240 8.17 -13.64 -17.29
CA MET A 240 7.24 -12.66 -16.74
C MET A 240 7.01 -11.51 -17.74
N PRO A 241 5.79 -10.92 -17.77
CA PRO A 241 5.55 -9.73 -18.57
C PRO A 241 6.38 -8.55 -18.05
N PRO A 242 6.95 -7.70 -18.93
CA PRO A 242 7.88 -6.64 -18.52
C PRO A 242 7.21 -5.45 -17.81
N VAL A 243 5.87 -5.33 -17.90
CA VAL A 243 5.13 -4.15 -17.43
C VAL A 243 5.35 -3.85 -15.95
N GLY A 244 5.33 -4.87 -15.08
CA GLY A 244 5.55 -4.67 -13.63
C GLY A 244 6.94 -4.11 -13.32
N ALA A 245 7.97 -4.67 -13.97
CA ALA A 245 9.35 -4.22 -13.82
C ALA A 245 9.54 -2.77 -14.32
N VAL A 246 8.97 -2.44 -15.48
CA VAL A 246 9.05 -1.09 -16.07
C VAL A 246 8.33 -0.06 -15.18
N THR A 247 7.16 -0.38 -14.63
CA THR A 247 6.44 0.50 -13.69
C THR A 247 7.24 0.73 -12.41
N GLY A 248 7.91 -0.30 -11.88
CA GLY A 248 8.84 -0.14 -10.77
C GLY A 248 10.00 0.80 -11.10
N VAL A 249 10.57 0.70 -12.30
CA VAL A 249 11.61 1.63 -12.78
C VAL A 249 11.06 3.05 -12.92
N TYR A 250 9.82 3.24 -13.35
CA TYR A 250 9.17 4.55 -13.40
C TYR A 250 9.14 5.19 -12.01
N ALA A 251 8.63 4.49 -11.01
CA ALA A 251 8.59 4.98 -9.62
C ALA A 251 9.99 5.29 -9.07
N PHE A 252 10.97 4.42 -9.36
CA PHE A 252 12.35 4.63 -8.94
C PHE A 252 12.98 5.89 -9.56
N VAL A 253 12.82 6.09 -10.87
CA VAL A 253 13.37 7.24 -11.60
C VAL A 253 12.70 8.53 -11.15
N ASP A 254 11.37 8.55 -11.03
CA ASP A 254 10.63 9.72 -10.57
C ASP A 254 11.11 10.17 -9.19
N ARG A 255 11.27 9.23 -8.25
CA ARG A 255 11.71 9.52 -6.88
C ARG A 255 13.14 10.04 -6.80
N THR A 256 14.04 9.52 -7.65
CA THR A 256 15.49 9.78 -7.54
C THR A 256 15.99 10.88 -8.46
N ARG A 257 15.29 11.14 -9.57
CA ARG A 257 15.75 12.02 -10.66
C ARG A 257 14.66 12.97 -11.19
N GLY A 258 13.41 12.81 -10.74
CA GLY A 258 12.26 13.56 -11.23
C GLY A 258 11.59 12.93 -12.45
N VAL A 259 10.29 13.18 -12.61
CA VAL A 259 9.44 12.60 -13.67
C VAL A 259 9.86 12.99 -15.10
N TRP A 260 10.56 14.12 -15.25
CA TRP A 260 11.10 14.60 -16.51
C TRP A 260 12.33 13.81 -17.00
N LYS A 261 12.89 12.93 -16.16
CA LYS A 261 13.99 12.05 -16.57
C LYS A 261 13.44 10.82 -17.29
N ALA A 262 13.96 10.54 -18.50
CA ALA A 262 13.64 9.32 -19.23
C ALA A 262 13.95 8.05 -18.41
N PRO A 263 13.02 7.08 -18.33
CA PRO A 263 13.22 5.81 -17.62
C PRO A 263 14.02 4.78 -18.45
N ALA A 264 14.87 5.26 -19.36
CA ALA A 264 15.80 4.45 -20.15
C ALA A 264 17.22 4.52 -19.58
N ASN A 265 18.04 3.55 -19.96
CA ASN A 265 19.39 3.34 -19.44
C ASN A 265 19.40 3.12 -17.91
N VAL A 266 18.35 2.45 -17.42
CA VAL A 266 18.19 2.05 -16.02
C VAL A 266 18.11 0.52 -15.96
N SER A 267 18.87 -0.06 -15.05
CA SER A 267 18.93 -1.51 -14.87
C SER A 267 17.67 -2.03 -14.19
N ILE A 268 17.19 -3.17 -14.66
CA ILE A 268 16.11 -3.92 -14.01
C ILE A 268 16.75 -4.93 -13.06
N SER A 269 16.36 -4.87 -11.78
CA SER A 269 16.84 -5.80 -10.74
C SER A 269 15.94 -7.04 -10.65
N GLY A 270 16.49 -8.15 -10.16
CA GLY A 270 15.72 -9.37 -9.92
C GLY A 270 15.35 -10.17 -11.18
N ILE A 271 15.98 -9.88 -12.32
CA ILE A 271 15.81 -10.63 -13.56
C ILE A 271 17.13 -11.23 -14.03
N VAL A 272 17.06 -12.39 -14.69
CA VAL A 272 18.23 -13.00 -15.34
C VAL A 272 18.51 -12.37 -16.71
N GLY A 273 17.46 -11.93 -17.41
CA GLY A 273 17.58 -11.23 -18.68
C GLY A 273 16.30 -11.28 -19.51
N PRO A 274 16.28 -10.64 -20.69
CA PRO A 274 15.16 -10.69 -21.63
C PRO A 274 14.97 -12.09 -22.21
N ALA A 275 13.71 -12.50 -22.42
CA ALA A 275 13.38 -13.76 -23.09
C ALA A 275 13.74 -13.79 -24.59
N ALA A 276 13.82 -12.61 -25.21
CA ALA A 276 14.20 -12.45 -26.62
C ALA A 276 15.35 -11.46 -26.75
N THR A 277 16.27 -11.75 -27.67
CA THR A 277 17.38 -10.88 -28.02
C THR A 277 17.15 -10.24 -29.38
N PHE A 278 17.47 -8.95 -29.49
CA PHE A 278 17.34 -8.20 -30.73
C PHE A 278 18.72 -7.77 -31.26
N ASN A 279 18.91 -7.88 -32.57
CA ASN A 279 20.03 -7.27 -33.28
C ASN A 279 19.74 -5.76 -33.55
N ALA A 280 20.73 -5.04 -34.08
CA ALA A 280 20.61 -3.59 -34.30
C ALA A 280 19.46 -3.24 -35.27
N GLY A 281 19.36 -3.90 -36.43
CA GLY A 281 18.31 -3.62 -37.41
C GLY A 281 16.90 -3.93 -36.89
N GLN A 282 16.75 -4.97 -36.07
CA GLN A 282 15.48 -5.26 -35.39
C GLN A 282 15.11 -4.15 -34.40
N LEU A 283 16.08 -3.63 -33.64
CA LEU A 283 15.84 -2.52 -32.71
C LEU A 283 15.44 -1.24 -33.44
N ASP A 284 16.03 -0.97 -34.60
CA ASP A 284 15.68 0.20 -35.41
C ASP A 284 14.23 0.13 -35.92
N ASN A 285 13.80 -1.05 -36.35
CA ASN A 285 12.42 -1.28 -36.77
C ASN A 285 11.42 -1.19 -35.60
N LEU A 286 11.83 -1.57 -34.37
CA LEU A 286 11.01 -1.37 -33.17
C LEU A 286 10.93 0.10 -32.76
N ASN A 287 11.98 0.87 -33.04
CA ASN A 287 12.08 2.27 -32.65
C ASN A 287 11.12 3.17 -33.42
N ILE A 288 10.91 2.94 -34.72
CA ILE A 288 9.87 3.60 -35.53
C ILE A 288 9.34 2.60 -36.54
N ASP A 289 8.09 2.20 -36.38
CA ASP A 289 7.39 1.46 -37.43
C ASP A 289 7.07 2.42 -38.59
N VAL A 290 7.57 2.12 -39.79
CA VAL A 290 7.43 2.98 -40.98
C VAL A 290 5.99 3.11 -41.48
N ASN A 291 5.10 2.18 -41.13
CA ASN A 291 3.71 2.17 -41.58
C ASN A 291 2.77 2.74 -40.51
N ALA A 292 2.92 2.28 -39.27
CA ALA A 292 2.07 2.63 -38.14
C ALA A 292 2.56 3.86 -37.36
N GLY A 293 3.82 4.28 -37.53
CA GLY A 293 4.43 5.40 -36.79
C GLY A 293 4.62 5.13 -35.29
N LYS A 294 4.46 3.88 -34.86
CA LYS A 294 4.53 3.45 -33.45
C LYS A 294 5.95 3.08 -33.05
N SER A 295 6.23 3.18 -31.75
CA SER A 295 7.49 2.74 -31.16
C SER A 295 7.28 1.67 -30.09
N ILE A 296 8.21 0.73 -30.04
CA ILE A 296 8.32 -0.31 -29.03
C ILE A 296 9.69 -0.16 -28.37
N ASN A 297 9.70 0.10 -27.06
CA ASN A 297 10.95 0.21 -26.31
C ASN A 297 11.44 -1.19 -25.92
N ALA A 298 12.65 -1.55 -26.36
CA ALA A 298 13.24 -2.85 -26.03
C ALA A 298 13.89 -2.85 -24.64
N ILE A 299 13.95 -4.04 -24.02
CA ILE A 299 14.76 -4.31 -22.83
C ILE A 299 15.92 -5.21 -23.27
N ARG A 300 17.16 -4.84 -22.96
CA ARG A 300 18.35 -5.52 -23.50
C ARG A 300 19.43 -5.72 -22.45
N SER A 301 20.13 -6.84 -22.54
CA SER A 301 21.34 -7.09 -21.76
C SER A 301 22.57 -6.46 -22.42
N PHE A 302 23.38 -5.78 -21.60
CA PHE A 302 24.65 -5.19 -21.98
C PHE A 302 25.76 -5.74 -21.12
N THR A 303 26.84 -6.19 -21.74
CA THR A 303 28.06 -6.62 -21.04
C THR A 303 28.57 -5.50 -20.13
N GLY A 304 28.74 -5.79 -18.84
CA GLY A 304 29.21 -4.83 -17.83
C GLY A 304 28.18 -3.81 -17.33
N LYS A 305 26.97 -3.74 -17.89
CA LYS A 305 25.89 -2.82 -17.42
C LYS A 305 24.61 -3.54 -17.00
N GLY A 306 24.52 -4.85 -17.24
CA GLY A 306 23.33 -5.66 -16.93
C GLY A 306 22.20 -5.44 -17.93
N THR A 307 20.98 -5.78 -17.52
CA THR A 307 19.77 -5.64 -18.37
C THR A 307 19.13 -4.28 -18.17
N LEU A 308 19.07 -3.48 -19.24
CA LEU A 308 18.62 -2.10 -19.25
C LEU A 308 17.34 -1.94 -20.08
N ILE A 309 16.48 -1.00 -19.66
CA ILE A 309 15.45 -0.43 -20.55
C ILE A 309 16.16 0.42 -21.61
N TYR A 310 15.97 0.10 -22.89
CA TYR A 310 16.70 0.67 -24.02
C TYR A 310 15.78 1.44 -24.98
N GLY A 311 14.92 2.28 -24.42
CA GLY A 311 14.02 3.15 -25.17
C GLY A 311 13.14 3.97 -24.24
N ALA A 312 12.68 5.13 -24.70
CA ALA A 312 11.80 6.02 -23.94
C ALA A 312 10.71 6.67 -24.82
N ARG A 313 10.35 6.04 -25.95
CA ARG A 313 9.33 6.54 -26.86
C ARG A 313 7.93 6.11 -26.46
N THR A 314 6.93 6.91 -26.79
CA THR A 314 5.52 6.54 -26.66
C THR A 314 5.06 5.77 -27.91
N LEU A 315 3.79 5.36 -27.94
CA LEU A 315 3.19 4.84 -29.17
C LEU A 315 3.00 5.92 -30.25
N ALA A 316 3.07 7.21 -29.89
CA ALA A 316 3.13 8.33 -30.82
C ALA A 316 4.60 8.60 -31.21
N GLY A 317 5.29 7.56 -31.69
CA GLY A 317 6.74 7.56 -31.89
C GLY A 317 7.24 8.55 -32.94
N ASN A 318 6.41 8.84 -33.94
CA ASN A 318 6.70 9.81 -35.00
C ASN A 318 6.14 11.22 -34.71
N ASP A 319 5.47 11.41 -33.57
CA ASP A 319 4.99 12.73 -33.16
C ASP A 319 6.16 13.64 -32.78
N ASN A 320 6.01 14.96 -32.92
CA ASN A 320 7.06 15.91 -32.55
C ASN A 320 6.94 16.37 -31.08
N GLU A 321 5.73 16.37 -30.53
CA GLU A 321 5.43 16.82 -29.17
C GLU A 321 5.45 15.65 -28.17
N TRP A 322 4.77 14.56 -28.52
CA TRP A 322 4.47 13.44 -27.62
C TRP A 322 5.35 12.22 -27.83
N ARG A 323 6.46 12.38 -28.56
CA ARG A 323 7.41 11.31 -28.87
C ARG A 323 7.91 10.56 -27.64
N TYR A 324 8.20 11.27 -26.56
CA TYR A 324 8.94 10.74 -25.42
C TYR A 324 8.07 10.61 -24.17
N VAL A 325 8.22 9.46 -23.49
CA VAL A 325 7.51 9.13 -22.26
C VAL A 325 7.78 10.15 -21.16
N SER A 326 9.02 10.63 -21.01
CA SER A 326 9.35 11.62 -19.98
C SER A 326 8.66 12.96 -20.21
N VAL A 327 8.47 13.37 -21.47
CA VAL A 327 7.75 14.60 -21.81
C VAL A 327 6.27 14.45 -21.50
N ARG A 328 5.63 13.37 -21.97
CA ARG A 328 4.21 13.13 -21.68
C ARG A 328 3.92 13.00 -20.19
N ARG A 329 4.80 12.32 -19.43
CA ARG A 329 4.64 12.16 -17.98
C ARG A 329 4.88 13.45 -17.21
N LEU A 330 5.80 14.30 -17.65
CA LEU A 330 5.97 15.64 -17.10
C LEU A 330 4.68 16.46 -17.25
N PHE A 331 4.09 16.48 -18.46
CA PHE A 331 2.83 17.19 -18.71
C PHE A 331 1.68 16.64 -17.86
N ASN A 332 1.50 15.31 -17.81
CA ASN A 332 0.49 14.69 -16.93
C ASN A 332 0.64 15.15 -15.47
N MET A 333 1.88 15.17 -14.94
CA MET A 333 2.14 15.58 -13.56
C MET A 333 1.82 17.06 -13.35
N VAL A 334 2.20 17.93 -14.29
CA VAL A 334 1.92 19.37 -14.21
C VAL A 334 0.42 19.64 -14.29
N GLU A 335 -0.28 19.05 -15.26
CA GLU A 335 -1.74 19.19 -15.45
C GLU A 335 -2.50 18.76 -14.18
N GLU A 336 -2.19 17.58 -13.63
CA GLU A 336 -2.85 17.07 -12.43
C GLU A 336 -2.53 17.89 -11.18
N SER A 337 -1.28 18.36 -11.04
CA SER A 337 -0.87 19.21 -9.91
C SER A 337 -1.56 20.57 -9.96
N VAL A 338 -1.65 21.18 -11.15
CA VAL A 338 -2.35 22.46 -11.34
C VAL A 338 -3.83 22.28 -11.06
N LYS A 339 -4.48 21.23 -11.60
CA LYS A 339 -5.88 20.93 -11.33
C LYS A 339 -6.18 20.86 -9.83
N LYS A 340 -5.47 20.01 -9.09
CA LYS A 340 -5.63 19.87 -7.63
C LYS A 340 -5.39 21.18 -6.89
N ALA A 341 -4.35 21.93 -7.26
CA ALA A 341 -4.06 23.21 -6.62
C ALA A 341 -5.16 24.25 -6.86
N THR A 342 -5.82 24.21 -8.02
CA THR A 342 -6.90 25.13 -8.38
C THR A 342 -8.26 24.80 -7.77
N GLU A 343 -8.46 23.60 -7.22
CA GLU A 343 -9.76 23.17 -6.64
C GLU A 343 -10.25 24.11 -5.53
N GLN A 344 -9.35 24.67 -4.72
CA GLN A 344 -9.70 25.61 -3.65
C GLN A 344 -10.30 26.95 -4.15
N PHE A 345 -10.13 27.28 -5.43
CA PHE A 345 -10.69 28.50 -6.03
C PHE A 345 -12.04 28.25 -6.69
N VAL A 346 -12.52 27.00 -6.70
CA VAL A 346 -13.85 26.67 -7.18
C VAL A 346 -14.85 27.29 -6.20
N PHE A 347 -15.76 28.12 -6.70
CA PHE A 347 -16.73 28.95 -5.95
C PHE A 347 -16.18 30.23 -5.28
N GLU A 348 -14.91 30.57 -5.46
CA GLU A 348 -14.43 31.91 -5.13
C GLU A 348 -14.98 32.95 -6.13
N PRO A 349 -15.11 34.23 -5.74
CA PRO A 349 -15.50 35.29 -6.66
C PRO A 349 -14.63 35.30 -7.92
N ASN A 350 -15.25 35.27 -9.09
CA ASN A 350 -14.56 35.29 -10.38
C ASN A 350 -14.09 36.71 -10.72
N ASP A 351 -13.08 37.19 -10.00
CA ASP A 351 -12.56 38.54 -10.10
C ASP A 351 -11.03 38.58 -10.34
N ALA A 352 -10.51 39.80 -10.53
CA ALA A 352 -9.10 40.03 -10.78
C ALA A 352 -8.18 39.54 -9.64
N ASN A 353 -8.66 39.51 -8.39
CA ASN A 353 -7.89 39.06 -7.24
C ASN A 353 -7.72 37.54 -7.28
N THR A 354 -8.80 36.80 -7.56
CA THR A 354 -8.75 35.33 -7.72
C THR A 354 -7.83 34.94 -8.87
N TRP A 355 -7.93 35.60 -10.03
CA TRP A 355 -7.05 35.33 -11.16
C TRP A 355 -5.58 35.60 -10.82
N ALA A 356 -5.29 36.68 -10.09
CA ALA A 356 -3.93 37.00 -9.68
C ALA A 356 -3.35 35.94 -8.74
N LYS A 357 -4.14 35.44 -7.78
CA LYS A 357 -3.73 34.34 -6.88
C LYS A 357 -3.42 33.07 -7.67
N VAL A 358 -4.30 32.67 -8.60
CA VAL A 358 -4.10 31.48 -9.45
C VAL A 358 -2.82 31.62 -10.29
N ARG A 359 -2.61 32.76 -10.97
CA ARG A 359 -1.40 33.00 -11.77
C ARG A 359 -0.12 32.94 -10.93
N ALA A 360 -0.13 33.56 -9.74
CA ALA A 360 1.02 33.58 -8.85
C ALA A 360 1.37 32.17 -8.35
N MET A 361 0.36 31.40 -7.93
CA MET A 361 0.52 30.02 -7.47
C MET A 361 1.12 29.12 -8.56
N ILE A 362 0.54 29.13 -9.76
CA ILE A 362 1.02 28.30 -10.88
C ILE A 362 2.42 28.75 -11.32
N SER A 363 2.67 30.06 -11.42
CA SER A 363 3.99 30.59 -11.76
C SER A 363 5.07 30.17 -10.76
N ASN A 364 4.76 30.19 -9.46
CA ASN A 364 5.69 29.74 -8.42
C ASN A 364 6.00 28.25 -8.55
N PHE A 365 4.98 27.40 -8.76
CA PHE A 365 5.16 25.97 -8.99
C PHE A 365 6.07 25.68 -10.20
N LEU A 366 5.80 26.30 -11.35
CA LEU A 366 6.60 26.13 -12.56
C LEU A 366 8.02 26.68 -12.40
N THR A 367 8.20 27.74 -11.61
CA THR A 367 9.53 28.26 -11.25
C THR A 367 10.34 27.25 -10.45
N VAL A 368 9.72 26.54 -9.49
CA VAL A 368 10.40 25.48 -8.74
C VAL A 368 10.82 24.34 -9.67
N LEU A 369 9.95 23.91 -10.57
CA LEU A 369 10.27 22.87 -11.56
C LEU A 369 11.41 23.30 -12.50
N TRP A 370 11.40 24.55 -12.97
CA TRP A 370 12.48 25.10 -13.79
C TRP A 370 13.82 25.09 -13.03
N ARG A 371 13.84 25.53 -11.75
CA ARG A 371 15.05 25.50 -10.90
C ARG A 371 15.58 24.08 -10.68
N GLN A 372 14.70 23.09 -10.68
CA GLN A 372 15.06 21.66 -10.59
C GLN A 372 15.53 21.06 -11.93
N GLY A 373 15.53 21.85 -13.01
CA GLY A 373 15.95 21.43 -14.34
C GLY A 373 14.90 20.63 -15.11
N ALA A 374 13.62 20.69 -14.70
CA ALA A 374 12.53 20.00 -15.38
C ALA A 374 12.10 20.69 -16.68
N LEU A 375 12.21 22.02 -16.73
CA LEU A 375 11.81 22.86 -17.86
C LEU A 375 13.04 23.44 -18.55
N ALA A 376 13.07 23.38 -19.87
CA ALA A 376 14.19 23.91 -20.66
C ALA A 376 14.04 25.42 -20.89
N GLY A 377 15.09 26.18 -20.60
CA GLY A 377 15.14 27.62 -20.83
C GLY A 377 16.19 28.28 -19.96
N ALA A 378 16.92 29.26 -20.50
CA ALA A 378 17.98 29.95 -19.75
C ALA A 378 17.43 30.85 -18.63
N LYS A 379 16.18 31.28 -18.76
CA LYS A 379 15.44 32.11 -17.79
C LYS A 379 13.99 31.58 -17.67
N PRO A 380 13.27 31.84 -16.57
CA PRO A 380 11.90 31.39 -16.39
C PRO A 380 10.98 31.76 -17.57
N GLU A 381 11.14 32.96 -18.13
CA GLU A 381 10.30 33.49 -19.21
C GLU A 381 10.55 32.79 -20.56
N HIS A 382 11.68 32.08 -20.71
CA HIS A 382 11.94 31.23 -21.87
C HIS A 382 11.36 29.82 -21.69
N ALA A 383 11.12 29.41 -20.44
CA ALA A 383 10.75 28.04 -20.08
C ALA A 383 9.24 27.86 -19.96
N PHE A 384 8.51 28.87 -19.45
CA PHE A 384 7.06 28.83 -19.32
C PHE A 384 6.45 30.23 -19.31
N TYR A 385 5.14 30.29 -19.53
CA TYR A 385 4.31 31.47 -19.31
C TYR A 385 2.98 31.07 -18.66
N VAL A 386 2.40 31.96 -17.86
CA VAL A 386 1.09 31.76 -17.22
C VAL A 386 0.25 32.99 -17.47
N VAL A 387 -0.91 32.81 -18.11
CA VAL A 387 -1.78 33.91 -18.52
C VAL A 387 -3.21 33.58 -18.10
N CYS A 388 -3.87 34.54 -17.48
CA CYS A 388 -5.27 34.45 -17.06
C CYS A 388 -5.81 35.86 -16.83
N GLY A 389 -6.89 36.25 -17.50
CA GLY A 389 -7.56 37.52 -17.24
C GLY A 389 -8.48 38.01 -18.35
N LEU A 390 -9.33 38.97 -18.01
CA LEU A 390 -10.26 39.62 -18.92
C LEU A 390 -9.53 40.32 -20.07
N GLY A 391 -9.98 40.08 -21.30
CA GLY A 391 -9.36 40.62 -22.52
C GLY A 391 -8.05 39.92 -22.92
N VAL A 392 -7.62 38.90 -22.18
CA VAL A 392 -6.42 38.11 -22.50
C VAL A 392 -6.76 36.65 -22.76
N THR A 393 -7.46 36.00 -21.83
CA THR A 393 -7.88 34.59 -21.94
C THR A 393 -9.38 34.39 -21.82
N MET A 394 -10.14 35.43 -21.41
CA MET A 394 -11.59 35.39 -21.28
C MET A 394 -12.22 36.73 -21.67
N THR A 395 -13.48 36.69 -22.12
CA THR A 395 -14.29 37.88 -22.45
C THR A 395 -15.26 38.20 -21.31
N ALA A 396 -15.87 39.40 -21.36
CA ALA A 396 -16.83 39.87 -20.37
C ALA A 396 -18.16 39.12 -20.43
#